data_AF-A0A552JFA7-F1
#
_entry.id   AF-A0A552JFA7-F1
#
_cell.length_a   1.000
_cell.length_b   1.000
_cell.length_c   1.000
_cell.angle_alpha   90.00
_cell.angle_beta   90.00
_cell.angle_gamma   90.00
#
_symmetry.space_group_name_H-M   'P 1'
#
loop_
_entity.id
_entity.type
_entity.pdbx_description
1 polymer ?
#
loop_
_entity_poly.entity_id
_entity_poly.type
_entity_poly.pdbx_seq_one_letter_code
_entity_poly.pdbx_strand_id
1 'polypeptide(L)'
;MVIYCYPLADLGQSLRRSFIVTFLAVIAILGGVIPEFSWTTEVVSFQSSAYTQDFTADQIKRYAKAVLSIETERKKAYQAISQILGKSPPVITCNHLESFNNLPANAQRIAVDYCNKSKKIVQDNGLTAAEFNAITNRIRSDDSLRRRVQNEMIRLQRENK
;
A
#
# COMPACT_ATOMS: atom_id res chain seq x y z
N MET A 1 13.05 -7.73 -2.29
CA MET A 1 13.18 -6.57 -1.38
C MET A 1 14.58 -6.65 -0.80
N VAL A 2 15.49 -5.86 -1.36
CA VAL A 2 16.93 -5.93 -1.04
C VAL A 2 17.18 -5.09 0.20
N ILE A 3 17.65 -5.73 1.26
CA ILE A 3 18.08 -5.09 2.50
C ILE A 3 19.54 -4.68 2.27
N TYR A 4 19.81 -3.39 2.14
CA TYR A 4 21.17 -2.88 2.14
C TYR A 4 21.68 -2.81 3.59
N CYS A 5 22.53 -3.76 3.95
CA CYS A 5 23.34 -3.69 5.15
C CYS A 5 24.69 -3.08 4.74
N TYR A 6 24.95 -1.82 5.10
CA TYR A 6 26.26 -1.21 4.87
C TYR A 6 27.18 -1.53 6.05
N PRO A 7 28.38 -2.11 5.83
CA PRO A 7 29.35 -2.29 6.89
C PRO A 7 30.00 -0.94 7.24
N LEU A 8 29.91 -0.59 8.52
CA LEU A 8 30.71 0.43 9.19
C LEU A 8 32.16 -0.07 9.32
N ALA A 9 32.99 0.17 8.30
CA ALA A 9 34.45 0.19 8.42
C ALA A 9 35.08 0.68 7.11
N ASP A 10 35.35 1.98 7.02
CA ASP A 10 36.61 2.46 6.46
C ASP A 10 36.93 3.84 7.05
N LEU A 11 37.41 3.82 8.30
CA LEU A 11 37.85 5.00 9.05
C LEU A 11 39.31 5.39 8.70
N GLY A 12 39.83 4.94 7.56
CA GLY A 12 41.26 4.76 7.36
C GLY A 12 41.92 5.47 6.19
N GLN A 13 41.28 6.42 5.47
CA GLN A 13 41.99 7.09 4.36
C GLN A 13 41.41 8.45 3.90
N SER A 14 41.13 9.38 4.81
CA SER A 14 40.79 10.77 4.41
C SER A 14 41.31 11.85 5.36
N LEU A 15 42.36 11.54 6.12
CA LEU A 15 43.12 12.51 6.94
C LEU A 15 44.12 13.31 6.10
N ARG A 16 43.67 13.99 5.05
CA ARG A 16 44.60 14.81 4.27
C ARG A 16 44.02 16.05 3.60
N ARG A 17 43.05 16.70 4.23
CA ARG A 17 42.59 18.06 3.88
C ARG A 17 41.85 18.75 5.04
N SER A 18 42.48 18.82 6.21
CA SER A 18 42.07 19.75 7.26
C SER A 18 43.12 20.86 7.37
N PHE A 19 42.87 21.94 6.64
CA PHE A 19 43.46 23.23 6.94
C PHE A 19 42.33 24.25 7.02
N ILE A 20 42.28 24.91 8.18
CA ILE A 20 41.60 26.18 8.44
C ILE A 20 40.07 26.10 8.50
N VAL A 21 39.49 25.80 9.67
CA VAL A 21 38.53 26.68 10.39
C VAL A 21 38.39 26.12 11.82
N THR A 22 39.36 26.43 12.70
CA THR A 22 39.29 26.02 14.11
C THR A 22 39.67 27.20 15.01
N PHE A 23 39.03 28.37 14.89
CA PHE A 23 39.28 29.49 15.81
C PHE A 23 38.13 30.51 15.99
N LEU A 24 36.87 30.18 15.70
CA LEU A 24 35.73 31.10 15.90
C LEU A 24 34.56 30.48 16.69
N ALA A 25 34.83 29.79 17.80
CA ALA A 25 33.76 29.26 18.66
C ALA A 25 33.73 29.85 20.08
N VAL A 26 34.67 30.73 20.46
CA VAL A 26 34.83 31.14 21.88
C VAL A 26 34.34 32.57 22.17
N ILE A 27 34.01 33.40 21.18
CA ILE A 27 33.64 34.81 21.41
C ILE A 27 32.11 35.04 21.48
N ALA A 28 31.27 34.08 21.09
CA ALA A 28 29.82 34.30 21.04
C ALA A 28 29.09 34.25 22.40
N ILE A 29 29.75 33.82 23.49
CA ILE A 29 29.07 33.59 24.79
C ILE A 29 28.99 34.86 25.66
N LEU A 30 29.80 35.90 25.39
CA LEU A 30 29.84 37.13 26.20
C LEU A 30 29.05 38.31 25.62
N GLY A 31 28.45 38.16 24.44
CA GLY A 31 27.77 39.24 23.71
C GLY A 31 26.27 39.40 24.00
N GLY A 32 25.65 38.54 24.81
CA GLY A 32 24.26 38.74 25.24
C GLY A 32 23.21 38.82 24.12
N VAL A 33 23.50 38.28 22.93
CA VAL A 33 22.51 38.14 21.85
C VAL A 33 22.03 36.69 21.87
N ILE A 34 21.29 36.32 22.92
CA ILE A 34 20.41 35.15 22.81
C ILE A 34 19.33 35.55 21.81
N PRO A 35 19.18 34.88 20.66
CA PRO A 35 17.96 35.03 19.90
C PRO A 35 16.83 34.65 20.86
N GLU A 36 15.88 35.54 21.07
CA GLU A 36 14.66 35.19 21.77
C GLU A 36 14.07 34.01 21.00
N PHE A 37 14.21 32.82 21.57
CA PHE A 37 13.55 31.63 21.09
C PHE A 37 12.09 31.83 21.44
N SER A 38 11.39 32.56 20.58
CA SER A 38 9.95 32.69 20.61
C SER A 38 9.41 31.27 20.44
N TRP A 39 8.97 30.68 21.54
CA TRP A 39 8.03 29.55 21.53
C TRP A 39 6.66 30.05 21.06
N THR A 40 6.60 30.76 19.94
CA THR A 40 5.42 30.69 19.09
C THR A 40 5.44 29.27 18.58
N THR A 41 4.77 28.40 19.33
CA THR A 41 4.37 27.10 18.85
C THR A 41 3.73 27.37 17.50
N GLU A 42 4.43 27.02 16.41
CA GLU A 42 3.73 26.71 15.18
C GLU A 42 2.81 25.59 15.60
N VAL A 43 1.58 25.97 15.97
CA VAL A 43 0.46 25.05 15.99
C VAL A 43 0.53 24.41 14.63
N VAL A 44 1.04 23.18 14.60
CA VAL A 44 0.92 22.29 13.46
C VAL A 44 -0.57 22.26 13.22
N SER A 45 -1.02 23.11 12.31
CA SER A 45 -2.40 23.07 11.88
C SER A 45 -2.43 21.77 11.10
N PHE A 46 -2.89 20.71 11.77
CA PHE A 46 -3.53 19.62 11.08
C PHE A 46 -4.69 20.29 10.37
N GLN A 47 -4.42 20.81 9.18
CA GLN A 47 -5.44 21.03 8.20
C GLN A 47 -6.01 19.65 7.99
N SER A 48 -7.04 19.33 8.78
CA SER A 48 -8.10 18.45 8.34
C SER A 48 -8.59 19.13 7.09
N SER A 49 -7.96 18.82 5.96
CA SER A 49 -8.66 18.82 4.70
C SER A 49 -9.88 17.97 5.03
N ALA A 50 -11.02 18.64 5.14
CA ALA A 50 -12.30 17.98 5.08
C ALA A 50 -12.34 17.42 3.65
N TYR A 51 -11.63 16.30 3.46
CA TYR A 51 -11.77 15.45 2.31
C TYR A 51 -13.26 15.17 2.30
N THR A 52 -13.93 15.62 1.26
CA THR A 52 -15.18 15.02 0.82
C THR A 52 -14.93 13.52 0.90
N GLN A 53 -15.56 12.83 1.87
CA GLN A 53 -15.35 11.40 2.03
C GLN A 53 -16.05 10.73 0.84
N ASP A 54 -15.38 10.64 -0.30
CA ASP A 54 -15.88 9.91 -1.48
C ASP A 54 -16.25 8.47 -1.09
N PHE A 55 -15.60 7.93 -0.04
CA PHE A 55 -15.94 6.66 0.58
C PHE A 55 -15.90 6.72 2.11
N THR A 56 -16.96 6.21 2.73
CA THR A 56 -17.12 6.10 4.19
C THR A 56 -16.16 5.06 4.79
N ALA A 57 -15.89 5.15 6.09
CA ALA A 57 -15.08 4.16 6.79
C ALA A 57 -15.67 2.73 6.70
N ASP A 58 -16.99 2.61 6.75
CA ASP A 58 -17.69 1.33 6.63
C ASP A 58 -17.57 0.72 5.21
N GLN A 59 -17.70 1.54 4.16
CA GLN A 59 -17.44 1.08 2.78
C GLN A 59 -16.00 0.59 2.60
N ILE A 60 -15.02 1.29 3.20
CA ILE A 60 -13.61 0.86 3.17
C ILE A 60 -13.42 -0.47 3.90
N LYS A 61 -14.05 -0.66 5.05
CA LYS A 61 -14.01 -1.92 5.80
C LYS A 61 -14.60 -3.08 5.00
N ARG A 62 -15.79 -2.90 4.42
CA ARG A 62 -16.44 -3.89 3.55
C ARG A 62 -15.58 -4.22 2.33
N TYR A 63 -14.99 -3.21 1.70
CA TYR A 63 -14.09 -3.37 0.56
C TYR A 63 -12.83 -4.15 0.95
N ALA A 64 -12.15 -3.76 2.05
CA ALA A 64 -10.95 -4.42 2.53
C ALA A 64 -11.21 -5.90 2.85
N LYS A 65 -12.34 -6.21 3.50
CA LYS A 65 -12.76 -7.59 3.78
C LYS A 65 -13.00 -8.38 2.49
N ALA A 66 -13.71 -7.80 1.52
CA ALA A 66 -13.94 -8.43 0.23
C ALA A 66 -12.64 -8.73 -0.52
N VAL A 67 -11.70 -7.77 -0.58
CA VAL A 67 -10.41 -7.98 -1.26
C VAL A 67 -9.57 -9.07 -0.59
N LEU A 68 -9.54 -9.12 0.75
CA LEU A 68 -8.81 -10.18 1.47
C LEU A 68 -9.38 -11.56 1.13
N SER A 69 -10.70 -11.72 1.10
CA SER A 69 -11.35 -12.98 0.72
C SER A 69 -11.14 -13.32 -0.77
N ILE A 70 -11.22 -12.34 -1.66
CA ILE A 70 -10.94 -12.53 -3.10
C ILE A 70 -9.49 -12.96 -3.31
N GLU A 71 -8.53 -12.40 -2.57
CA GLU A 71 -7.12 -12.78 -2.68
C GLU A 71 -6.89 -14.25 -2.31
N THR A 72 -7.63 -14.79 -1.34
CA THR A 72 -7.61 -16.22 -1.03
C THR A 72 -8.08 -17.06 -2.23
N GLU A 73 -9.20 -16.71 -2.86
CA GLU A 73 -9.70 -17.42 -4.04
C GLU A 73 -8.79 -17.24 -5.25
N ARG A 74 -8.18 -16.06 -5.43
CA ARG A 74 -7.20 -15.79 -6.48
C ARG A 74 -5.98 -16.69 -6.36
N LYS A 75 -5.46 -16.89 -5.14
CA LYS A 75 -4.33 -17.81 -4.90
C LYS A 75 -4.69 -19.26 -5.23
N LYS A 76 -5.88 -19.73 -4.84
CA LYS A 76 -6.36 -21.08 -5.17
C LYS A 76 -6.47 -21.29 -6.69
N ALA A 77 -7.10 -20.34 -7.38
CA ALA A 77 -7.26 -20.39 -8.84
C ALA A 77 -5.90 -20.34 -9.54
N TYR A 78 -5.00 -19.47 -9.09
CA TYR A 78 -3.64 -19.38 -9.61
C TYR A 78 -2.90 -20.72 -9.50
N GLN A 79 -2.94 -21.36 -8.32
CA GLN A 79 -2.29 -22.65 -8.11
C GLN A 79 -2.88 -23.75 -9.00
N ALA A 80 -4.20 -23.87 -9.05
CA ALA A 80 -4.87 -24.90 -9.83
C ALA A 80 -4.64 -24.73 -11.35
N ILE A 81 -4.67 -23.48 -11.85
CA ILE A 81 -4.36 -23.22 -13.26
C ILE A 81 -2.87 -23.44 -13.54
N SER A 82 -1.97 -23.07 -12.63
CA SER A 82 -0.53 -23.32 -12.80
C SER A 82 -0.24 -24.82 -12.97
N GLN A 83 -0.91 -25.68 -12.20
CA GLN A 83 -0.78 -27.13 -12.30
C GLN A 83 -1.23 -27.66 -13.66
N ILE A 84 -2.30 -27.09 -14.24
CA ILE A 84 -2.79 -27.47 -15.57
C ILE A 84 -1.83 -27.02 -16.67
N LEU A 85 -1.27 -25.82 -16.55
CA LEU A 85 -0.43 -25.22 -17.59
C LEU A 85 1.02 -25.69 -17.54
N GLY A 86 1.50 -26.20 -16.39
CA GLY A 86 2.92 -26.44 -16.13
C GLY A 86 3.75 -25.15 -16.07
N LYS A 87 3.10 -23.99 -15.97
CA LYS A 87 3.71 -22.65 -15.93
C LYS A 87 2.77 -21.65 -15.26
N SER A 88 3.27 -20.45 -14.99
CA SER A 88 2.45 -19.36 -14.43
C SER A 88 1.26 -19.01 -15.33
N PRO A 89 0.04 -18.86 -14.77
CA PRO A 89 -1.12 -18.40 -15.52
C PRO A 89 -0.97 -16.93 -15.94
N PRO A 90 -1.68 -16.52 -16.99
CA PRO A 90 -1.85 -15.10 -17.30
C PRO A 90 -2.60 -14.38 -16.17
N VAL A 91 -2.58 -13.06 -16.20
CA VAL A 91 -3.41 -12.25 -15.31
C VAL A 91 -4.87 -12.46 -15.69
N ILE A 92 -5.69 -12.93 -14.75
CA ILE A 92 -7.13 -13.14 -14.93
C ILE A 92 -7.86 -11.87 -14.51
N THR A 93 -8.52 -11.24 -15.47
CA THR A 93 -9.29 -10.01 -15.26
C THR A 93 -10.78 -10.33 -15.47
N CYS A 94 -11.54 -10.41 -14.38
CA CYS A 94 -12.90 -10.95 -14.40
C CYS A 94 -13.93 -10.17 -15.22
N ASN A 95 -13.63 -8.91 -15.59
CA ASN A 95 -14.46 -8.10 -16.50
C ASN A 95 -13.95 -8.10 -17.96
N HIS A 96 -12.92 -8.87 -18.28
CA HIS A 96 -12.36 -9.00 -19.63
C HIS A 96 -12.19 -10.48 -19.99
N LEU A 97 -13.13 -11.03 -20.75
CA LEU A 97 -13.15 -12.45 -21.11
C LEU A 97 -11.86 -12.89 -21.85
N GLU A 98 -11.29 -11.99 -22.65
CA GLU A 98 -10.04 -12.21 -23.39
C GLU A 98 -8.82 -12.47 -22.49
N SER A 99 -8.87 -12.11 -21.21
CA SER A 99 -7.76 -12.36 -20.27
C SER A 99 -7.57 -13.85 -19.95
N PHE A 100 -8.57 -14.70 -20.24
CA PHE A 100 -8.51 -16.14 -19.97
C PHE A 100 -9.12 -17.03 -21.05
N ASN A 101 -9.62 -16.48 -22.17
CA ASN A 101 -10.17 -17.28 -23.28
C ASN A 101 -9.14 -18.17 -23.99
N ASN A 102 -7.85 -17.84 -23.90
CA ASN A 102 -6.76 -18.63 -24.47
C ASN A 102 -6.29 -19.77 -23.56
N LEU A 103 -6.88 -19.92 -22.36
CA LEU A 103 -6.57 -21.05 -21.48
C LEU A 103 -7.17 -22.35 -22.03
N PRO A 104 -6.60 -23.52 -21.70
CA PRO A 104 -7.28 -24.80 -21.90
C PRO A 104 -8.64 -24.84 -21.19
N ALA A 105 -9.59 -25.62 -21.71
CA ALA A 105 -10.99 -25.60 -21.25
C ALA A 105 -11.17 -25.87 -19.74
N ASN A 106 -10.37 -26.76 -19.15
CA ASN A 106 -10.36 -27.02 -17.71
C ASN A 106 -9.86 -25.81 -16.89
N ALA A 107 -8.82 -25.12 -17.37
CA ALA A 107 -8.31 -23.90 -16.75
C ALA A 107 -9.28 -22.71 -16.92
N GLN A 108 -9.96 -22.59 -18.06
CA GLN A 108 -11.02 -21.59 -18.25
C GLN A 108 -12.14 -21.76 -17.23
N ARG A 109 -12.57 -22.99 -16.96
CA ARG A 109 -13.62 -23.26 -15.96
C ARG A 109 -13.23 -22.78 -14.57
N ILE A 110 -11.95 -22.95 -14.20
CA ILE A 110 -11.42 -22.46 -12.91
C ILE A 110 -11.40 -20.93 -12.89
N ALA A 111 -11.01 -20.28 -14.00
CA ALA A 111 -11.05 -18.82 -14.10
C ALA A 111 -12.47 -18.27 -13.96
N VAL A 112 -13.45 -18.89 -14.61
CA VAL A 112 -14.88 -18.54 -14.51
C VAL A 112 -15.39 -18.74 -13.08
N ASP A 113 -15.08 -19.86 -12.45
CA ASP A 113 -15.46 -20.13 -11.05
C ASP A 113 -14.87 -19.08 -10.08
N TYR A 114 -13.57 -18.76 -10.23
CA TYR A 114 -12.93 -17.69 -9.47
C TYR A 114 -13.64 -16.34 -9.65
N CYS A 115 -14.00 -15.97 -10.89
CA CYS A 115 -14.68 -14.71 -11.14
C CYS A 115 -16.09 -14.67 -10.57
N ASN A 116 -16.83 -15.78 -10.64
CA ASN A 116 -18.15 -15.91 -10.03
C ASN A 116 -18.09 -15.82 -8.50
N LYS A 117 -17.14 -16.51 -7.88
CA LYS A 117 -16.89 -16.43 -6.44
C LYS A 117 -16.49 -15.03 -6.02
N SER A 118 -15.63 -14.36 -6.79
CA SER A 118 -15.22 -12.99 -6.50
C SER A 118 -16.42 -12.03 -6.52
N LYS A 119 -17.28 -12.14 -7.54
CA LYS A 119 -18.53 -11.37 -7.61
C LYS A 119 -19.43 -11.63 -6.40
N LYS A 120 -19.58 -12.90 -6.01
CA LYS A 120 -20.37 -13.28 -4.84
C LYS A 120 -19.78 -12.74 -3.53
N ILE A 121 -18.46 -12.80 -3.34
CA ILE A 121 -17.78 -12.23 -2.17
C ILE A 121 -18.03 -10.73 -2.06
N VAL A 122 -17.99 -9.98 -3.17
CA VAL A 122 -18.34 -8.55 -3.18
C VAL A 122 -19.77 -8.33 -2.67
N GLN A 123 -20.73 -9.10 -3.19
CA GLN A 123 -22.15 -9.02 -2.81
C GLN A 123 -22.38 -9.41 -1.35
N ASP A 124 -21.77 -10.51 -0.89
CA ASP A 124 -21.89 -11.02 0.48
C ASP A 124 -21.27 -10.06 1.51
N ASN A 125 -20.34 -9.19 1.10
CA ASN A 125 -19.83 -8.08 1.92
C ASN A 125 -20.67 -6.80 1.80
N GLY A 126 -21.84 -6.84 1.16
CA GLY A 126 -22.77 -5.73 1.07
C GLY A 126 -22.30 -4.61 0.14
N LEU A 127 -21.51 -4.93 -0.88
CA LEU A 127 -21.11 -4.01 -1.93
C LEU A 127 -21.75 -4.42 -3.27
N THR A 128 -22.12 -3.44 -4.07
CA THR A 128 -22.38 -3.66 -5.49
C THR A 128 -21.06 -3.80 -6.26
N ALA A 129 -21.11 -4.41 -7.44
CA ALA A 129 -19.95 -4.45 -8.33
C ALA A 129 -19.47 -3.04 -8.73
N ALA A 130 -20.40 -2.08 -8.87
CA ALA A 130 -20.10 -0.70 -9.19
C ALA A 130 -19.32 -0.01 -8.06
N GLU A 131 -19.77 -0.14 -6.80
CA GLU A 131 -19.07 0.43 -5.64
C GLU A 131 -17.68 -0.17 -5.45
N PHE A 132 -17.57 -1.50 -5.56
CA PHE A 132 -16.28 -2.18 -5.47
C PHE A 132 -15.31 -1.66 -6.54
N ASN A 133 -15.75 -1.61 -7.80
CA ASN A 133 -14.94 -1.12 -8.91
C ASN A 133 -14.59 0.37 -8.76
N ALA A 134 -15.50 1.19 -8.23
CA ALA A 134 -15.24 2.60 -7.96
C ALA A 134 -14.08 2.78 -6.97
N ILE A 135 -14.10 2.03 -5.86
CA ILE A 135 -13.01 2.03 -4.87
C ILE A 135 -11.71 1.48 -5.51
N THR A 136 -11.77 0.35 -6.21
CA THR A 136 -10.61 -0.25 -6.89
C THR A 136 -9.95 0.73 -7.86
N ASN A 137 -10.74 1.44 -8.66
CA ASN A 137 -10.23 2.41 -9.61
C ASN A 137 -9.64 3.64 -8.90
N ARG A 138 -10.31 4.15 -7.86
CA ARG A 138 -9.87 5.36 -7.15
C ARG A 138 -8.55 5.15 -6.38
N ILE A 139 -8.32 3.97 -5.79
CA ILE A 139 -7.07 3.65 -5.06
C ILE A 139 -5.81 3.84 -5.93
N ARG A 140 -5.93 3.76 -7.27
CA ARG A 140 -4.80 3.92 -8.20
C ARG A 140 -4.27 5.35 -8.24
N SER A 141 -5.12 6.35 -8.01
CA SER A 141 -4.77 7.77 -8.08
C SER A 141 -4.94 8.52 -6.76
N ASP A 142 -5.60 7.92 -5.77
CA ASP A 142 -5.84 8.51 -4.44
C ASP A 142 -4.98 7.81 -3.37
N ASP A 143 -3.85 8.43 -3.04
CA ASP A 143 -2.91 7.93 -2.04
C ASP A 143 -3.48 7.96 -0.61
N SER A 144 -4.41 8.86 -0.32
CA SER A 144 -5.08 8.93 0.97
C SER A 144 -6.01 7.73 1.15
N LEU A 145 -6.86 7.46 0.16
CA LEU A 145 -7.73 6.30 0.13
C LEU A 145 -6.93 4.99 0.15
N ARG A 146 -5.85 4.90 -0.64
CA ARG A 146 -4.98 3.71 -0.66
C ARG A 146 -4.44 3.38 0.74
N ARG A 147 -3.94 4.38 1.47
CA ARG A 147 -3.44 4.20 2.85
C ARG A 147 -4.55 3.76 3.80
N ARG A 148 -5.74 4.36 3.72
CA ARG A 148 -6.90 3.99 4.56
C ARG A 148 -7.29 2.52 4.35
N VAL A 149 -7.36 2.06 3.10
CA VAL A 149 -7.68 0.67 2.75
C VAL A 149 -6.59 -0.29 3.24
N GLN A 150 -5.31 0.05 3.05
CA GLN A 150 -4.20 -0.79 3.52
C GLN A 150 -4.18 -0.94 5.04
N ASN A 151 -4.38 0.16 5.78
CA ASN A 151 -4.46 0.12 7.24
C ASN A 151 -5.63 -0.75 7.71
N GLU A 152 -6.78 -0.65 7.05
CA GLU A 152 -7.96 -1.46 7.37
C GLU A 152 -7.73 -2.95 7.09
N MET A 153 -7.06 -3.30 5.99
CA MET A 153 -6.64 -4.67 5.71
C MET A 153 -5.72 -5.24 6.80
N ILE A 154 -4.73 -4.46 7.25
CA ILE A 154 -3.81 -4.86 8.33
C ILE A 154 -4.59 -5.08 9.63
N ARG A 155 -5.54 -4.19 9.94
CA ARG A 155 -6.42 -4.30 11.12
C ARG A 155 -7.21 -5.62 11.09
N LEU A 156 -7.91 -5.89 9.99
CA LEU A 156 -8.69 -7.12 9.80
C LEU A 156 -7.82 -8.39 9.88
N GLN A 157 -6.60 -8.36 9.35
CA GLN A 157 -5.69 -9.52 9.43
C GLN A 157 -5.19 -9.79 10.85
N ARG A 158 -5.10 -8.77 11.72
CA ARG A 158 -4.74 -8.96 13.13
C ARG A 158 -5.90 -9.49 13.96
N GLU A 159 -7.13 -9.13 13.62
CA GLU A 159 -8.35 -9.62 14.29
C GLU A 159 -8.63 -11.11 14.00
N ASN A 160 -8.17 -11.62 12.84
CA ASN A 160 -8.38 -13.01 12.41
C ASN A 160 -7.22 -13.95 12.77
N LYS A 161 -6.26 -13.50 13.59
CA LYS A 161 -5.16 -14.33 14.14
C LYS A 161 -5.48 -14.74 15.56
#